data_AF-G8ZSP8-F1
#
_entry.id   AF-G8ZSP8-F1
#
_cell.length_a   1.000
_cell.length_b   1.000
_cell.length_c   1.000
_cell.angle_alpha   90.00
_cell.angle_beta   90.00
_cell.angle_gamma   90.00
#
_symmetry.space_group_name_H-M   'P 1'
#
loop_
_entity.id
_entity.type
_entity.pdbx_description
1 polymer ?
#
loop_
_entity_poly.entity_id
_entity_poly.type
_entity_poly.pdbx_seq_one_letter_code
_entity_poly.pdbx_strand_id
1 'polypeptide(L)'
;MFSAIRGWGSGSKRTLVQRYTDELSQITAQIHELDRKLKKRQVTMDNLQSHLTYYGSGITASVFAYLYWKCEGSWLMPSMGVIGCIVLLTVIKYGAYRVDQWVRDRQSIKLGKLRALHQKKLERLKEETNYHATNSIIQRFSQGEDQSEDAMVLMDEELKNKYKELHNLKDELAHFRQDDRLKDKHERDKWFDKVINAVAGGDTVNGMFLPVVCPKCKGQTGLYHLGNRSFKYVCPLCGWTIDNTQQESKQHEDTKKEDSSM
;
A
#
# COMPACT_ATOMS: atom_id res chain seq x y z
N MET A 1 42.25 1.56 -32.14
CA MET A 1 42.66 0.16 -32.31
C MET A 1 41.77 -0.71 -31.43
N PHE A 2 40.64 -1.18 -31.96
CA PHE A 2 39.76 -2.12 -31.27
C PHE A 2 39.75 -3.40 -32.09
N SER A 3 40.40 -4.44 -31.57
CA SER A 3 40.44 -5.75 -32.21
C SER A 3 39.06 -6.41 -32.09
N ALA A 4 38.69 -7.06 -33.19
CA ALA A 4 37.43 -7.73 -33.40
C ALA A 4 37.25 -8.91 -32.43
N ILE A 5 36.14 -8.91 -31.68
CA ILE A 5 35.62 -10.10 -31.02
C ILE A 5 34.50 -10.64 -31.90
N ARG A 6 34.85 -11.59 -32.77
CA ARG A 6 33.89 -12.40 -33.54
C ARG A 6 33.79 -13.76 -32.84
N GLY A 7 32.85 -13.87 -31.92
CA GLY A 7 32.43 -15.13 -31.31
C GLY A 7 30.98 -15.41 -31.67
N TRP A 8 30.76 -16.19 -32.72
CA TRP A 8 29.45 -16.66 -33.16
C TRP A 8 29.20 -18.03 -32.52
N GLY A 9 28.06 -18.17 -31.83
CA GLY A 9 27.34 -19.44 -31.78
C GLY A 9 27.64 -20.38 -30.61
N SER A 10 26.95 -20.14 -29.49
CA SER A 10 26.45 -21.23 -28.67
C SER A 10 25.05 -20.84 -28.20
N GLY A 11 24.04 -21.45 -28.84
CA GLY A 11 22.65 -21.37 -28.42
C GLY A 11 22.44 -22.19 -27.14
N SER A 12 23.16 -21.85 -26.08
CA SER A 12 22.90 -22.37 -24.75
C SER A 12 21.52 -21.86 -24.33
N LYS A 13 20.57 -22.79 -24.14
CA LYS A 13 19.28 -22.50 -23.54
C LYS A 13 19.54 -22.02 -22.10
N ARG A 14 19.75 -20.73 -21.92
CA ARG A 14 19.96 -20.14 -20.59
C ARG A 14 18.78 -20.50 -19.70
N THR A 15 19.07 -20.90 -18.46
CA THR A 15 18.03 -21.12 -17.45
C THR A 15 17.26 -19.82 -17.24
N LEU A 16 15.97 -19.94 -16.90
CA LEU A 16 15.08 -18.79 -16.70
C LEU A 16 15.71 -17.78 -15.74
N VAL A 17 16.23 -18.27 -14.62
CA VAL A 17 16.94 -17.47 -13.61
C VAL A 17 18.10 -16.69 -14.23
N GLN A 18 18.97 -17.34 -15.01
CA GLN A 18 20.14 -16.68 -15.60
C GLN A 18 19.75 -15.58 -16.59
N ARG A 19 18.69 -15.78 -17.39
CA ARG A 19 18.17 -14.72 -18.27
C ARG A 19 17.68 -13.50 -17.47
N TYR A 20 16.91 -13.72 -16.42
CA TYR A 20 16.42 -12.62 -15.59
C TYR A 20 17.54 -11.93 -14.81
N THR A 21 18.54 -12.66 -14.31
CA THR A 21 19.73 -12.08 -13.67
C THR A 21 20.49 -11.18 -14.65
N ASP A 22 20.71 -11.65 -15.89
CA ASP A 22 21.36 -10.85 -16.94
C ASP A 22 20.54 -9.58 -17.24
N GLU A 23 19.23 -9.70 -17.44
CA GLU A 23 18.36 -8.55 -17.73
C GLU A 23 18.29 -7.54 -16.57
N LEU A 24 18.13 -8.02 -15.33
CA LEU A 24 18.08 -7.18 -14.13
C LEU A 24 19.41 -6.46 -13.90
N SER A 25 20.53 -7.16 -14.07
CA SER A 25 21.87 -6.56 -13.93
C SER A 25 22.11 -5.50 -15.00
N GLN A 26 21.68 -5.73 -16.24
CA GLN A 26 21.77 -4.76 -17.32
C GLN A 26 20.93 -3.51 -17.02
N ILE A 27 19.67 -3.67 -16.59
CA ILE A 27 18.81 -2.54 -16.24
C ILE A 27 19.40 -1.76 -15.05
N THR A 28 19.91 -2.46 -14.04
CA THR A 28 20.54 -1.84 -12.86
C THR A 28 21.80 -1.06 -13.25
N ALA A 29 22.63 -1.61 -14.13
CA ALA A 29 23.79 -0.90 -14.66
C ALA A 29 23.39 0.38 -15.42
N GLN A 30 22.34 0.32 -16.24
CA GLN A 30 21.82 1.50 -16.94
C GLN A 30 21.28 2.57 -15.99
N ILE A 31 20.58 2.16 -14.91
CA ILE A 31 20.11 3.07 -13.87
C ILE A 31 21.31 3.77 -13.22
N HIS A 32 22.33 3.02 -12.80
CA HIS A 32 23.52 3.61 -12.17
C HIS A 32 24.33 4.50 -13.12
N GLU A 33 24.42 4.16 -14.39
CA GLU A 33 25.08 4.99 -15.39
C GLU A 33 24.34 6.33 -15.56
N LEU A 34 23.00 6.31 -15.63
CA LEU A 34 22.19 7.52 -15.72
C LEU A 34 22.27 8.37 -14.44
N ASP A 35 22.21 7.75 -13.26
CA ASP A 35 22.38 8.45 -11.99
C ASP A 35 23.76 9.12 -11.90
N ARG A 36 24.83 8.44 -12.35
CA ARG A 36 26.18 9.02 -12.42
C ARG A 36 26.25 10.18 -13.39
N LYS A 37 25.64 10.08 -14.57
CA LYS A 37 25.60 11.17 -15.57
C LYS A 37 24.85 12.39 -15.02
N LEU A 38 23.72 12.17 -14.36
CA LEU A 38 22.94 13.22 -13.69
C LEU A 38 23.75 13.92 -12.60
N LYS A 39 24.38 13.15 -11.71
CA LYS A 39 25.21 13.69 -10.62
C LYS A 39 26.42 14.45 -11.15
N LYS A 40 27.12 13.91 -12.15
CA LYS A 40 28.27 14.60 -12.77
C LYS A 40 27.83 15.91 -13.39
N ARG A 41 26.71 15.93 -14.12
CA ARG A 41 26.16 17.14 -14.72
C ARG A 41 25.80 18.18 -13.66
N GLN A 42 25.15 17.76 -12.59
CA GLN A 42 24.82 18.65 -11.47
C GLN A 42 26.06 19.33 -10.91
N VAL A 43 27.10 18.56 -10.57
CA VAL A 43 28.37 19.14 -10.07
C VAL A 43 29.00 20.09 -11.08
N THR A 44 29.00 19.74 -12.38
CA THR A 44 29.55 20.63 -13.41
C THR A 44 28.73 21.92 -13.58
N MET A 45 27.40 21.86 -13.45
CA MET A 45 26.53 23.03 -13.56
C MET A 45 26.64 23.92 -12.32
N ASP A 46 26.72 23.34 -11.12
CA ASP A 46 26.94 24.10 -9.89
C ASP A 46 28.29 24.82 -9.93
N ASN A 47 29.33 24.13 -10.40
CA ASN A 47 30.65 24.75 -10.56
C ASN A 47 30.63 25.85 -11.64
N LEU A 48 29.98 25.62 -12.78
CA LEU A 48 29.82 26.62 -13.84
C LEU A 48 29.05 27.84 -13.33
N GLN A 49 27.98 27.64 -12.57
CA GLN A 49 27.18 28.71 -11.99
C GLN A 49 28.00 29.55 -10.99
N SER A 50 28.82 28.89 -10.17
CA SER A 50 29.77 29.55 -9.27
C SER A 50 30.80 30.37 -10.02
N HIS A 51 31.43 29.79 -11.06
CA HIS A 51 32.37 30.51 -11.92
C HIS A 51 31.69 31.72 -12.60
N LEU A 52 30.48 31.56 -13.14
CA LEU A 52 29.74 32.66 -13.78
C LEU A 52 29.45 33.80 -12.80
N THR A 53 29.14 33.51 -11.54
CA THR A 53 28.96 34.55 -10.52
C THR A 53 30.26 35.26 -10.16
N TYR A 54 31.34 34.50 -10.01
CA TYR A 54 32.63 35.05 -9.62
C TYR A 54 33.23 35.94 -10.73
N TYR A 55 33.22 35.47 -11.98
CA TYR A 55 33.71 36.27 -13.11
C TYR A 55 32.75 37.40 -13.49
N GLY A 56 31.43 37.16 -13.39
CA GLY A 56 30.42 38.19 -13.67
C GLY A 56 30.50 39.38 -12.71
N SER A 57 30.73 39.13 -11.41
CA SER A 57 30.91 40.22 -10.44
C SER A 57 32.20 41.00 -10.69
N GLY A 58 33.31 40.32 -11.01
CA GLY A 58 34.58 40.95 -11.37
C GLY A 58 34.48 41.86 -12.59
N ILE A 59 33.88 41.39 -13.68
CA ILE A 59 33.66 42.19 -14.90
C ILE A 59 32.78 43.41 -14.59
N THR A 60 31.72 43.23 -13.81
CA THR A 60 30.82 44.33 -13.43
C THR A 60 31.55 45.40 -12.61
N ALA A 61 32.41 45.00 -11.68
CA ALA A 61 33.24 45.91 -10.90
C ALA A 61 34.27 46.68 -11.76
N SER A 62 34.93 46.00 -12.71
CA SER A 62 35.86 46.64 -13.65
C SER A 62 35.17 47.66 -14.56
N VAL A 63 33.99 47.32 -15.10
CA VAL A 63 33.19 48.24 -15.92
C VAL A 63 32.76 49.46 -15.11
N PHE A 64 32.33 49.27 -13.87
CA PHE A 64 31.97 50.37 -12.97
C PHE A 64 33.15 51.31 -12.71
N ALA A 65 34.33 50.78 -12.38
CA ALA A 65 35.54 51.58 -12.15
C ALA A 65 35.94 52.39 -13.39
N TYR A 66 35.85 51.79 -14.59
CA TYR A 66 36.14 52.49 -15.85
C TYR A 66 35.15 53.62 -16.14
N LEU A 67 33.85 53.36 -15.97
CA LEU A 67 32.81 54.38 -16.20
C LEU A 67 32.90 55.51 -15.18
N TYR A 68 33.28 55.22 -13.94
CA TYR A 68 33.48 56.21 -12.89
C TYR A 68 34.62 57.18 -13.22
N TRP A 69 35.77 56.67 -13.71
CA TRP A 69 36.88 57.53 -14.09
C TRP A 69 36.54 58.40 -15.31
N LYS A 70 35.83 57.84 -16.30
CA LYS A 70 35.56 58.55 -17.56
C LYS A 70 34.45 59.61 -17.45
N CYS A 71 33.49 59.44 -16.55
CA CYS A 71 32.38 60.38 -16.37
C CYS A 71 32.62 61.28 -15.16
N GLU A 72 33.38 62.34 -15.34
CA GLU A 72 33.76 63.27 -14.27
C GLU A 72 32.62 64.22 -13.82
N GLY A 73 31.42 64.13 -14.41
CA GLY A 73 30.33 65.11 -14.19
C GLY A 73 28.92 64.58 -13.92
N SER A 74 28.64 63.27 -14.05
CA SER A 74 27.29 62.75 -13.73
C SER A 74 27.30 61.28 -13.28
N TRP A 75 26.86 61.03 -12.04
CA TRP A 75 26.78 59.70 -11.44
C TRP A 75 25.64 58.82 -12.01
N LEU A 76 24.68 59.40 -12.74
CA LEU A 76 23.51 58.68 -13.26
C LEU A 76 23.83 57.73 -14.42
N MET A 77 24.81 58.07 -15.26
CA MET A 77 25.23 57.22 -16.38
C MET A 77 25.93 55.92 -15.95
N PRO A 78 26.91 55.93 -15.03
CA PRO A 78 27.53 54.70 -14.56
C PRO A 78 26.56 53.79 -13.79
N SER A 79 25.61 54.35 -13.03
CA SER A 79 24.64 53.55 -12.28
C SER A 79 23.68 52.77 -13.20
N MET A 80 23.19 53.39 -14.28
CA MET A 80 22.36 52.71 -15.27
C MET A 80 23.13 51.60 -16.01
N GLY A 81 24.42 51.81 -16.29
CA GLY A 81 25.29 50.78 -16.88
C GLY A 81 25.45 49.56 -15.97
N VAL A 82 25.69 49.77 -14.67
CA VAL A 82 25.81 48.67 -13.69
C VAL A 82 24.50 47.90 -13.56
N ILE A 83 23.36 48.60 -13.48
CA ILE A 83 22.04 47.96 -13.44
C ILE A 83 21.82 47.11 -14.69
N GLY A 84 22.17 47.63 -15.88
CA GLY A 84 22.10 46.87 -17.13
C GLY A 84 22.93 45.59 -17.12
N CYS A 85 24.18 45.65 -16.63
CA CYS A 85 25.04 44.47 -16.48
C CYS A 85 24.47 43.44 -15.51
N ILE A 86 23.93 43.88 -14.37
CA ILE A 86 23.33 43.00 -13.36
C ILE A 86 22.09 42.31 -13.96
N VAL A 87 21.21 43.04 -14.64
CA VAL A 87 20.03 42.48 -15.30
C VAL A 87 20.42 41.47 -16.39
N LEU A 88 21.46 41.76 -17.18
CA LEU A 88 21.95 40.84 -18.19
C LEU A 88 22.49 39.54 -17.57
N LEU A 89 23.23 39.63 -16.47
CA LEU A 89 23.72 38.45 -15.74
C LEU A 89 22.58 37.63 -15.13
N THR A 90 21.55 38.26 -14.56
CA THR A 90 20.40 37.53 -14.00
C THR A 90 19.58 36.82 -15.08
N VAL A 91 19.39 37.45 -16.25
CA VAL A 91 18.71 36.82 -17.40
C VAL A 91 19.49 35.60 -17.90
N ILE A 92 20.83 35.71 -18.04
CA ILE A 92 21.67 34.59 -18.45
C ILE A 92 21.58 33.44 -17.44
N LYS A 93 21.65 33.74 -16.13
CA LYS A 93 21.51 32.71 -15.08
C LYS A 93 20.13 32.05 -15.09
N TYR A 94 19.07 32.83 -15.26
CA TYR A 94 17.71 32.30 -15.35
C TYR A 94 17.54 31.38 -16.56
N GLY A 95 18.10 31.78 -17.72
CA GLY A 95 18.12 30.96 -18.93
C GLY A 95 18.86 29.64 -18.72
N ALA A 96 20.08 29.69 -18.16
CA ALA A 96 20.87 28.51 -17.87
C ALA A 96 20.16 27.56 -16.88
N TYR A 97 19.60 28.11 -15.81
CA TYR A 97 18.78 27.36 -14.85
C TYR A 97 17.57 26.72 -15.52
N ARG A 98 16.89 27.44 -16.42
CA ARG A 98 15.69 26.91 -17.08
C ARG A 98 15.98 25.80 -18.08
N VAL A 99 17.09 25.91 -18.81
CA VAL A 99 17.55 24.81 -19.66
C VAL A 99 17.94 23.61 -18.82
N ASP A 100 18.64 23.82 -17.70
CA ASP A 100 19.08 22.69 -16.88
C ASP A 100 17.92 21.96 -16.21
N GLN A 101 16.97 22.67 -15.59
CA GLN A 101 15.78 22.04 -15.00
C GLN A 101 15.01 21.22 -16.04
N TRP A 102 14.85 21.73 -17.26
CA TRP A 102 14.18 21.00 -18.33
C TRP A 102 14.89 19.72 -18.74
N VAL A 103 16.22 19.74 -18.80
CA VAL A 103 16.99 18.54 -19.13
C VAL A 103 16.96 17.54 -17.96
N ARG A 104 17.04 18.02 -16.71
CA ARG A 104 16.92 17.19 -15.51
C ARG A 104 15.57 16.47 -15.47
N ASP A 105 14.48 17.17 -15.74
CA ASP A 105 13.14 16.60 -15.76
C ASP A 105 13.00 15.50 -16.83
N ARG A 106 13.55 15.73 -18.03
CA ARG A 106 13.56 14.71 -19.09
C ARG A 106 14.33 13.46 -18.67
N GLN A 107 15.44 13.63 -17.95
CA GLN A 107 16.26 12.50 -17.50
C GLN A 107 15.65 11.79 -16.30
N SER A 108 15.04 12.50 -15.35
CA SER A 108 14.35 11.90 -14.21
C SER A 108 13.15 11.05 -14.65
N ILE A 109 12.40 11.50 -15.66
CA ILE A 109 11.32 10.71 -16.28
C ILE A 109 11.87 9.42 -16.89
N LYS A 110 12.96 9.49 -17.66
CA LYS A 110 13.59 8.29 -18.22
C LYS A 110 14.04 7.32 -17.13
N LEU A 111 14.61 7.85 -16.05
CA LEU A 111 15.08 7.08 -14.92
C LEU A 111 13.93 6.40 -14.18
N GLY A 112 12.82 7.12 -13.98
CA GLY A 112 11.57 6.57 -13.44
C GLY A 112 11.03 5.43 -14.30
N LYS A 113 11.05 5.57 -15.64
CA LYS A 113 10.66 4.49 -16.56
C LYS A 113 11.55 3.25 -16.44
N LEU A 114 12.87 3.42 -16.30
CA LEU A 114 13.79 2.29 -16.10
C LEU A 114 13.56 1.59 -14.76
N ARG A 115 13.34 2.35 -13.67
CA ARG A 115 13.01 1.78 -12.36
C ARG A 115 11.66 1.04 -12.37
N ALA A 116 10.65 1.58 -13.05
CA ALA A 116 9.38 0.90 -13.24
C ALA A 116 9.52 -0.39 -14.06
N LEU A 117 10.38 -0.38 -15.10
CA LEU A 117 10.69 -1.58 -15.89
C LEU A 117 11.42 -2.63 -15.04
N HIS A 118 12.39 -2.21 -14.23
CA HIS A 118 13.09 -3.08 -13.28
C HIS A 118 12.11 -3.76 -12.31
N GLN A 119 11.21 -2.97 -11.70
CA GLN A 119 10.19 -3.49 -10.78
C GLN A 119 9.24 -4.47 -11.48
N LYS A 120 8.75 -4.13 -12.67
CA LYS A 120 7.87 -4.99 -13.47
C LYS A 120 8.54 -6.32 -13.84
N LYS A 121 9.84 -6.30 -14.16
CA LYS A 121 10.61 -7.52 -14.46
C LYS A 121 10.84 -8.38 -13.22
N LEU A 122 11.09 -7.75 -12.07
CA LEU A 122 11.19 -8.44 -10.79
C LEU A 122 9.86 -9.13 -10.41
N GLU A 123 8.73 -8.43 -10.58
CA GLU A 123 7.40 -8.99 -10.32
C GLU A 123 7.07 -10.16 -11.24
N ARG A 124 7.38 -10.06 -12.53
CA ARG A 124 7.25 -11.20 -13.46
C ARG A 124 8.09 -12.39 -13.05
N LEU A 125 9.34 -12.16 -12.62
CA LEU A 125 10.18 -13.25 -12.11
C LEU A 125 9.56 -13.92 -10.88
N LYS A 126 9.01 -13.13 -9.94
CA LYS A 126 8.33 -13.65 -8.74
C LYS A 126 7.07 -14.46 -9.08
N GLU A 127 6.31 -14.01 -10.07
CA GLU A 127 5.12 -14.70 -10.58
C GLU A 127 5.51 -16.02 -11.26
N GLU A 128 6.46 -16.00 -12.20
CA GLU A 128 6.91 -17.19 -12.94
C GLU A 128 7.57 -18.25 -12.03
N THR A 129 8.19 -17.82 -10.93
CA THR A 129 8.81 -18.72 -9.96
C THR A 129 7.87 -19.16 -8.84
N ASN A 130 6.59 -18.75 -8.87
CA ASN A 130 5.63 -18.94 -7.78
C ASN A 130 6.20 -18.51 -6.42
N TYR A 131 7.05 -17.48 -6.42
CA TYR A 131 7.82 -17.07 -5.26
C TYR A 131 6.93 -16.76 -4.06
N HIS A 132 5.78 -16.08 -4.28
CA HIS A 132 4.86 -15.76 -3.19
C HIS A 132 4.23 -17.00 -2.57
N ALA A 133 3.84 -17.98 -3.37
CA ALA A 133 3.28 -19.24 -2.90
C ALA A 133 4.33 -20.01 -2.08
N THR A 134 5.52 -20.21 -2.64
CA THR A 134 6.61 -20.93 -1.96
C THR A 134 7.11 -20.18 -0.72
N ASN A 135 7.26 -18.85 -0.79
CA ASN A 135 7.71 -18.03 0.35
C ASN A 135 6.67 -18.05 1.47
N SER A 136 5.37 -18.00 1.17
CA SER A 136 4.32 -18.12 2.18
C SER A 136 4.34 -19.48 2.89
N ILE A 137 4.62 -20.57 2.16
CA ILE A 137 4.76 -21.92 2.72
C ILE A 137 6.01 -21.97 3.60
N ILE A 138 7.16 -21.57 3.07
CA ILE A 138 8.43 -21.55 3.81
C ILE A 138 8.25 -20.74 5.10
N GLN A 139 7.65 -19.55 5.03
CA GLN A 139 7.44 -18.70 6.19
C GLN A 139 6.53 -19.35 7.24
N ARG A 140 5.41 -19.96 6.82
CA ARG A 140 4.51 -20.72 7.72
C ARG A 140 5.22 -21.88 8.43
N PHE A 141 6.13 -22.57 7.73
CA PHE A 141 6.82 -23.74 8.28
C PHE A 141 8.16 -23.41 8.95
N SER A 142 8.81 -22.30 8.61
CA SER A 142 10.09 -21.89 9.21
C SER A 142 9.91 -21.07 10.49
N GLN A 143 8.77 -20.39 10.65
CA GLN A 143 8.53 -19.51 11.81
C GLN A 143 7.78 -20.19 12.96
N GLY A 144 7.41 -21.47 12.85
CA GLY A 144 6.88 -22.28 13.95
C GLY A 144 5.70 -21.64 14.68
N GLU A 145 4.48 -21.83 14.16
CA GLU A 145 3.16 -21.64 14.79
C GLU A 145 2.81 -20.25 15.40
N ASP A 146 3.76 -19.36 15.72
CA ASP A 146 3.50 -18.22 16.62
C ASP A 146 3.71 -16.83 15.98
N GLN A 147 3.84 -16.73 14.65
CA GLN A 147 3.97 -15.44 13.94
C GLN A 147 3.08 -15.35 12.69
N SER A 148 1.93 -16.03 12.70
CA SER A 148 0.89 -15.85 11.69
C SER A 148 0.18 -14.47 11.76
N GLU A 149 0.47 -13.67 12.79
CA GLU A 149 -0.09 -12.33 12.98
C GLU A 149 0.36 -11.31 11.90
N ASP A 150 1.55 -11.43 11.33
CA ASP A 150 2.04 -10.44 10.34
C ASP A 150 1.59 -10.73 8.90
N ALA A 151 1.07 -11.93 8.62
CA ALA A 151 0.39 -12.23 7.36
C ALA A 151 -1.04 -11.65 7.32
N MET A 152 -1.54 -11.17 8.45
CA MET A 152 -2.87 -10.58 8.65
C MET A 152 -2.97 -9.11 8.18
N VAL A 153 -1.89 -8.50 7.67
CA VAL A 153 -1.92 -7.11 7.18
C VAL A 153 -2.67 -6.98 5.83
N LEU A 154 -3.15 -8.09 5.26
CA LEU A 154 -4.06 -8.12 4.10
C LEU A 154 -5.55 -8.32 4.46
N MET A 155 -5.91 -8.39 5.76
CA MET A 155 -7.30 -8.44 6.26
C MET A 155 -7.57 -7.30 7.24
N ASP A 156 -7.26 -6.07 6.82
CA ASP A 156 -7.22 -4.91 7.71
C ASP A 156 -8.61 -4.38 8.12
N GLU A 157 -9.65 -4.67 7.33
CA GLU A 157 -10.99 -4.10 7.56
C GLU A 157 -11.81 -4.88 8.62
N GLU A 158 -11.79 -6.22 8.58
CA GLU A 158 -12.43 -7.06 9.59
C GLU A 158 -11.69 -6.99 10.94
N LEU A 159 -10.36 -6.95 10.90
CA LEU A 159 -9.54 -6.87 12.11
C LEU A 159 -9.74 -5.53 12.83
N LYS A 160 -9.76 -4.43 12.09
CA LYS A 160 -10.03 -3.10 12.63
C LYS A 160 -11.40 -3.01 13.29
N ASN A 161 -12.41 -3.66 12.71
CA ASN A 161 -13.73 -3.76 13.32
C ASN A 161 -13.70 -4.54 14.65
N LYS A 162 -12.96 -5.65 14.72
CA LYS A 162 -12.80 -6.43 15.95
C LYS A 162 -12.03 -5.69 17.05
N TYR A 163 -10.98 -4.95 16.71
CA TYR A 163 -10.28 -4.08 17.68
C TYR A 163 -11.17 -2.95 18.19
N LYS A 164 -12.00 -2.35 17.32
CA LYS A 164 -12.94 -1.30 17.71
C LYS A 164 -14.03 -1.83 18.64
N GLU A 165 -14.53 -3.04 18.37
CA GLU A 165 -15.50 -3.74 19.21
C GLU A 165 -14.94 -4.03 20.60
N LEU A 166 -13.72 -4.57 20.68
CA LEU A 166 -13.01 -4.83 21.94
C LEU A 166 -12.76 -3.54 22.74
N HIS A 167 -12.42 -2.45 22.06
CA HIS A 167 -12.21 -1.17 22.73
C HIS A 167 -13.51 -0.61 23.31
N ASN A 168 -14.60 -0.70 22.55
CA ASN A 168 -15.92 -0.27 23.01
C ASN A 168 -16.40 -1.08 24.24
N LEU A 169 -16.18 -2.39 24.26
CA LEU A 169 -16.49 -3.25 25.42
C LEU A 169 -15.63 -2.90 26.65
N LYS A 170 -14.37 -2.53 26.45
CA LYS A 170 -13.48 -2.07 27.52
C LYS A 170 -13.96 -0.75 28.13
N ASP A 171 -14.43 0.16 27.30
CA ASP A 171 -14.98 1.45 27.75
C ASP A 171 -16.35 1.26 28.44
N GLU A 172 -17.19 0.35 27.95
CA GLU A 172 -18.46 -0.06 28.60
C GLU A 172 -18.18 -0.64 30.01
N LEU A 173 -17.16 -1.50 30.16
CA LEU A 173 -16.73 -2.02 31.46
C LEU A 173 -16.22 -0.91 32.39
N ALA A 174 -15.44 0.05 31.87
CA ALA A 174 -14.95 1.16 32.67
C ALA A 174 -16.09 2.04 33.18
N HIS A 175 -17.12 2.26 32.36
CA HIS A 175 -18.35 2.94 32.74
C HIS A 175 -19.13 2.15 33.80
N PHE A 176 -19.28 0.82 33.64
CA PHE A 176 -19.95 -0.03 34.63
C PHE A 176 -19.21 -0.14 35.97
N ARG A 177 -17.89 0.03 35.97
CA ARG A 177 -17.08 0.05 37.21
C ARG A 177 -17.31 1.34 38.02
N GLN A 178 -17.68 2.43 37.36
CA GLN A 178 -17.81 3.75 37.98
C GLN A 178 -19.25 4.06 38.43
N ASP A 179 -20.24 3.35 37.88
CA ASP A 179 -21.66 3.51 38.19
C ASP A 179 -22.10 2.46 39.24
N ASP A 180 -22.45 2.88 40.46
CA ASP A 180 -22.84 2.04 41.61
C ASP A 180 -24.22 1.33 41.42
N ARG A 181 -24.75 1.32 40.20
CA ARG A 181 -26.08 0.80 39.85
C ARG A 181 -26.15 -0.71 39.62
N LEU A 182 -25.08 -1.44 39.89
CA LEU A 182 -25.03 -2.90 39.74
C LEU A 182 -25.27 -3.64 41.06
N LYS A 183 -26.35 -3.35 41.77
CA LYS A 183 -26.89 -4.30 42.77
C LYS A 183 -27.72 -5.40 42.12
N ASP A 184 -28.21 -5.19 40.90
CA ASP A 184 -29.01 -6.19 40.23
C ASP A 184 -28.14 -7.19 39.47
N LYS A 185 -28.24 -8.47 39.87
CA LYS A 185 -27.41 -9.57 39.34
C LYS A 185 -27.67 -9.80 37.86
N HIS A 186 -28.91 -9.53 37.43
CA HIS A 186 -29.40 -9.82 36.09
C HIS A 186 -28.79 -8.93 34.99
N GLU A 187 -28.47 -7.66 35.28
CA GLU A 187 -27.83 -6.78 34.30
C GLU A 187 -26.36 -7.13 34.08
N ARG A 188 -25.67 -7.59 35.12
CA ARG A 188 -24.29 -8.10 34.99
C ARG A 188 -24.25 -9.38 34.18
N ASP A 189 -25.14 -10.33 34.45
CA ASP A 189 -25.16 -11.61 33.73
C ASP A 189 -25.44 -11.39 32.23
N LYS A 190 -26.35 -10.48 31.87
CA LYS A 190 -26.58 -10.07 30.47
C LYS A 190 -25.36 -9.44 29.81
N TRP A 191 -24.62 -8.60 30.54
CA TRP A 191 -23.39 -8.00 30.03
C TRP A 191 -22.29 -9.06 29.85
N PHE A 192 -22.12 -9.98 30.81
CA PHE A 192 -21.17 -11.09 30.70
C PHE A 192 -21.49 -12.01 29.52
N ASP A 193 -22.76 -12.34 29.30
CA ASP A 193 -23.20 -13.14 28.16
C ASP A 193 -22.89 -12.44 26.84
N LYS A 194 -23.11 -11.11 26.74
CA LYS A 194 -22.76 -10.31 25.56
C LYS A 194 -21.25 -10.33 25.27
N VAL A 195 -20.42 -10.25 26.32
CA VAL A 195 -18.95 -10.30 26.20
C VAL A 195 -18.47 -11.70 25.81
N ILE A 196 -19.01 -12.75 26.43
CA ILE A 196 -18.69 -14.13 26.07
C ILE A 196 -19.09 -14.41 24.63
N ASN A 197 -20.24 -13.91 24.18
CA ASN A 197 -20.69 -14.06 22.81
C ASN A 197 -19.74 -13.34 21.84
N ALA A 198 -19.33 -12.10 22.13
CA ALA A 198 -18.39 -11.36 21.28
C ALA A 198 -16.98 -11.99 21.22
N VAL A 199 -16.46 -12.47 22.35
CA VAL A 199 -15.12 -13.09 22.46
C VAL A 199 -15.09 -14.50 21.86
N ALA A 200 -16.19 -15.24 21.91
CA ALA A 200 -16.34 -16.52 21.24
C ALA A 200 -16.58 -16.39 19.71
N GLY A 201 -16.55 -15.18 19.14
CA GLY A 201 -16.76 -14.93 17.71
C GLY A 201 -18.24 -14.84 17.30
N GLY A 202 -19.12 -14.54 18.25
CA GLY A 202 -20.56 -14.49 18.08
C GLY A 202 -21.05 -13.18 17.48
N ASP A 203 -21.04 -13.12 16.15
CA ASP A 203 -22.18 -12.61 15.40
C ASP A 203 -22.66 -13.71 14.45
N THR A 204 -23.10 -14.81 15.07
CA THR A 204 -23.92 -15.85 14.45
C THR A 204 -25.21 -16.00 15.23
N VAL A 205 -25.84 -14.89 15.63
CA VAL A 205 -27.16 -14.92 16.29
C VAL A 205 -28.29 -15.39 15.34
N ASN A 206 -27.95 -15.82 14.12
CA ASN A 206 -28.82 -16.64 13.26
C ASN A 206 -28.08 -17.84 12.63
N GLY A 207 -27.11 -18.41 13.34
CA GLY A 207 -26.18 -19.39 12.79
C GLY A 207 -25.82 -20.57 13.69
N MET A 208 -26.60 -20.85 14.73
CA MET A 208 -26.43 -22.08 15.51
C MET A 208 -26.59 -23.27 14.55
N PHE A 209 -25.59 -24.14 14.50
CA PHE A 209 -25.68 -25.40 13.76
C PHE A 209 -26.96 -26.12 14.20
N LEU A 210 -27.97 -26.15 13.32
CA LEU A 210 -29.23 -26.79 13.65
C LEU A 210 -29.07 -28.29 13.39
N PRO A 211 -29.50 -29.15 14.32
CA PRO A 211 -29.53 -30.58 14.05
C PRO A 211 -30.57 -30.86 12.96
N VAL A 212 -30.19 -31.61 11.91
CA VAL A 212 -31.18 -32.10 10.96
C VAL A 212 -31.88 -33.29 11.56
N VAL A 213 -33.08 -33.07 12.10
CA VAL A 213 -33.94 -34.16 12.60
C VAL A 213 -35.04 -34.42 11.57
N CYS A 214 -35.07 -35.63 11.02
CA CYS A 214 -36.14 -36.00 10.10
C CYS A 214 -37.46 -36.16 10.85
N PRO A 215 -38.58 -35.52 10.45
CA PRO A 215 -39.87 -35.64 11.14
C PRO A 215 -40.46 -37.06 11.02
N LYS A 216 -40.09 -37.81 9.97
CA LYS A 216 -40.66 -39.13 9.68
C LYS A 216 -39.95 -40.26 10.42
N CYS A 217 -38.61 -40.30 10.37
CA CYS A 217 -37.83 -41.38 11.00
C CYS A 217 -37.18 -40.97 12.33
N LYS A 218 -37.24 -39.69 12.72
CA LYS A 218 -36.59 -39.11 13.92
C LYS A 218 -35.07 -39.32 14.01
N GLY A 219 -34.44 -39.84 12.95
CA GLY A 219 -33.00 -40.02 12.90
C GLY A 219 -32.29 -38.67 12.77
N GLN A 220 -31.31 -38.43 13.64
CA GLN A 220 -30.45 -37.25 13.58
C GLN A 220 -29.36 -37.49 12.53
N THR A 221 -29.34 -36.66 11.50
CA THR A 221 -28.39 -36.80 10.38
C THR A 221 -27.54 -35.54 10.27
N GLY A 222 -26.58 -35.44 11.20
CA GLY A 222 -25.63 -34.35 11.26
C GLY A 222 -26.22 -33.02 11.71
N LEU A 223 -25.39 -31.99 11.62
CA LEU A 223 -25.76 -30.60 11.86
C LEU A 223 -25.48 -29.78 10.61
N TYR A 224 -26.30 -28.77 10.37
CA TYR A 224 -26.13 -27.87 9.24
C TYR A 224 -26.10 -26.41 9.70
N HIS A 225 -25.32 -25.62 8.97
CA HIS A 225 -25.36 -24.17 9.05
C HIS A 225 -25.69 -23.65 7.65
N LEU A 226 -26.83 -22.98 7.53
CA LEU A 226 -27.27 -22.38 6.28
C LEU A 226 -27.45 -20.89 6.54
N GLY A 227 -26.61 -20.06 5.91
CA GLY A 227 -26.92 -18.64 5.74
C GLY A 227 -28.22 -18.48 4.94
N ASN A 228 -28.81 -17.29 4.98
CA ASN A 228 -30.17 -16.90 4.54
C ASN A 228 -30.57 -17.30 3.09
N ARG A 229 -30.54 -18.60 2.76
CA ARG A 229 -30.73 -19.21 1.45
C ARG A 229 -31.67 -20.41 1.59
N SER A 230 -32.63 -20.51 0.68
CA SER A 230 -33.55 -21.65 0.59
C SER A 230 -32.80 -22.94 0.29
N PHE A 231 -33.14 -24.03 0.98
CA PHE A 231 -32.55 -25.34 0.72
C PHE A 231 -33.61 -26.44 0.70
N LYS A 232 -33.25 -27.54 0.02
CA LYS A 232 -34.02 -28.79 -0.03
C LYS A 232 -33.20 -29.89 0.62
N TYR A 233 -33.68 -30.43 1.73
CA TYR A 233 -33.03 -31.53 2.43
C TYR A 233 -33.74 -32.85 2.12
N VAL A 234 -32.98 -33.90 1.82
CA VAL A 234 -33.48 -35.28 1.63
C VAL A 234 -32.85 -36.15 2.72
N CYS A 235 -33.69 -36.77 3.56
CA CYS A 235 -33.20 -37.64 4.62
C CYS A 235 -32.56 -38.92 4.05
N PRO A 236 -31.30 -39.25 4.39
CA PRO A 236 -30.63 -40.44 3.84
C PRO A 236 -31.14 -41.75 4.45
N LEU A 237 -31.84 -41.69 5.60
CA LEU A 237 -32.36 -42.88 6.28
C LEU A 237 -33.74 -43.34 5.74
N CYS A 238 -34.55 -42.41 5.21
CA CYS A 238 -35.92 -42.74 4.78
C CYS A 238 -36.40 -42.05 3.49
N GLY A 239 -35.56 -41.22 2.86
CA GLY A 239 -35.87 -40.53 1.61
C GLY A 239 -36.85 -39.36 1.72
N TRP A 240 -37.23 -38.93 2.93
CA TRP A 240 -38.19 -37.84 3.13
C TRP A 240 -37.59 -36.47 2.81
N THR A 241 -38.33 -35.62 2.10
CA THR A 241 -37.87 -34.28 1.66
C THR A 241 -38.46 -33.15 2.48
N ILE A 242 -37.63 -32.19 2.89
CA ILE A 242 -38.02 -30.96 3.60
C ILE A 242 -37.64 -29.77 2.73
N ASP A 243 -38.62 -28.92 2.40
CA ASP A 243 -38.46 -27.66 1.66
C ASP A 243 -38.78 -26.47 2.59
N ASN A 244 -37.81 -25.59 2.85
CA ASN A 244 -37.92 -24.49 3.84
C ASN A 244 -38.66 -23.24 3.31
N THR A 245 -39.62 -23.38 2.39
CA THR A 245 -40.43 -22.25 1.90
C THR A 245 -41.69 -22.04 2.76
N GLN A 246 -41.98 -22.91 3.73
CA GLN A 246 -43.24 -22.91 4.49
C GLN A 246 -43.09 -22.80 6.02
N GLN A 247 -41.88 -22.61 6.56
CA GLN A 247 -41.69 -22.49 8.02
C GLN A 247 -41.69 -21.06 8.57
N GLU A 248 -41.50 -20.03 7.73
CA GLU A 248 -41.62 -18.63 8.18
C GLU A 248 -43.05 -18.24 8.60
N SER A 249 -44.08 -18.92 8.11
CA SER A 249 -45.48 -18.56 8.38
C SER A 249 -46.07 -19.11 9.68
N LYS A 250 -45.36 -19.96 10.45
CA LYS A 250 -45.88 -20.52 11.71
C LYS A 250 -45.30 -19.91 12.99
N GLN A 251 -44.13 -19.27 12.92
CA GLN A 251 -43.52 -18.64 14.11
C GLN A 251 -44.09 -17.25 14.43
N HIS A 252 -44.80 -16.62 13.50
CA HIS A 252 -45.34 -15.27 13.71
C HIS A 252 -46.72 -15.23 14.38
N GLU A 253 -47.39 -16.39 14.56
CA GLU A 253 -48.76 -16.47 15.10
C GLU A 253 -48.81 -16.79 16.61
N ASP A 254 -47.76 -17.37 17.18
CA ASP A 254 -47.69 -17.69 18.62
C ASP A 254 -47.25 -16.50 19.49
N THR A 255 -46.47 -15.55 18.97
CA THR A 255 -46.01 -14.37 19.73
C THR A 255 -47.14 -13.35 19.98
N LYS A 256 -48.29 -13.46 19.31
CA LYS A 256 -49.37 -12.47 19.43
C LYS A 256 -50.43 -12.82 20.49
N LYS A 257 -50.34 -13.99 21.15
CA LYS A 257 -51.31 -14.43 22.16
C LYS A 257 -50.87 -14.19 23.61
N GLU A 258 -49.59 -13.94 23.88
CA GLU A 258 -49.12 -13.63 25.26
C GLU A 258 -49.31 -12.17 25.68
N ASP A 259 -49.41 -11.22 24.74
CA ASP A 259 -49.56 -9.77 25.04
C ASP A 259 -51.02 -9.29 25.28
N SER A 260 -51.99 -10.19 25.47
CA SER A 260 -53.40 -9.81 25.77
C SER A 260 -53.95 -10.38 27.08
N SER A 261 -53.09 -10.94 27.94
CA SER A 261 -53.47 -11.37 29.30
C SER A 261 -52.45 -10.91 30.35
N MET A 262 -52.13 -9.62 30.39
CA MET A 262 -51.52 -8.95 31.55
C MET A 262 -51.95 -7.48 31.60
#